data_AF-A0A935VJA3-F1
#
_entry.id   AF-A0A935VJA3-F1
#
_cell.length_a   1.000
_cell.length_b   1.000
_cell.length_c   1.000
_cell.angle_alpha   90.00
_cell.angle_beta   90.00
_cell.angle_gamma   90.00
#
_symmetry.space_group_name_H-M   'P 1'
#
loop_
_entity.id
_entity.type
_entity.pdbx_description
1 polymer ?
#
loop_
_entity_poly.entity_id
_entity_poly.type
_entity_poly.pdbx_seq_one_letter_code
_entity_poly.pdbx_strand_id
1 'polypeptide(L)' 'MPKPNFNIRDTIVCKGVSYLADAKESKYKYSWNTGENTQRLRIDNTGKYWVTANNKGCLYTDTFRVMLLRAHKYHFKTK' A
#
# COMPACT_ATOMS: atom_id res chain seq x y z
N MET A 1 9.33 0.66 -23.00
CA MET A 1 9.48 1.70 -21.95
C MET A 1 10.00 1.06 -20.68
N PRO A 2 10.81 1.73 -19.84
CA PRO A 2 11.32 1.12 -18.62
C PRO A 2 10.17 0.76 -17.68
N LYS A 3 10.22 -0.45 -17.10
CA LYS A 3 9.28 -0.91 -16.09
C LYS A 3 9.49 -0.10 -14.80
N PRO A 4 8.43 0.44 -14.17
CA PRO A 4 8.55 1.14 -12.91
C PRO A 4 9.02 0.20 -11.79
N ASN A 5 9.84 0.73 -10.88
CA ASN A 5 10.24 0.03 -9.67
C ASN A 5 9.36 0.45 -8.49
N PHE A 6 8.23 -0.24 -8.31
CA PHE A 6 7.28 0.05 -7.23
C PHE A 6 7.92 -0.10 -5.84
N ASN A 7 8.63 -1.21 -5.58
CA ASN A 7 9.19 -1.56 -4.26
C ASN A 7 8.21 -1.32 -3.08
N ILE A 8 6.92 -1.56 -3.31
CA ILE A 8 5.89 -1.62 -2.27
C ILE A 8 5.77 -3.10 -1.90
N ARG A 9 5.76 -3.41 -0.60
CA ARG A 9 5.80 -4.80 -0.11
C ARG A 9 4.67 -5.03 0.86
N ASP A 10 4.31 -6.30 1.02
CA ASP A 10 3.43 -6.73 2.10
C ASP A 10 3.98 -6.22 3.45
N THR A 11 3.10 -5.64 4.25
CA THR A 11 3.50 -5.00 5.49
C THR A 11 2.47 -5.19 6.59
N ILE A 12 2.98 -5.10 7.82
CA ILE A 12 2.21 -5.18 9.04
C ILE A 12 2.42 -3.85 9.78
N VAL A 13 1.34 -3.15 10.10
CA VAL A 13 1.37 -1.81 10.70
C VAL A 13 0.52 -1.81 11.97
N CYS A 14 0.93 -1.07 13.01
CA CYS A 14 0.13 -0.97 14.22
C CYS A 14 -1.21 -0.26 13.95
N LYS A 15 -2.31 -0.77 14.51
CA LYS A 15 -3.61 -0.09 14.42
C LYS A 15 -3.49 1.34 14.96
N GLY A 16 -4.00 2.31 14.21
CA GLY A 16 -3.88 3.74 14.53
C GLY A 16 -2.67 4.42 13.90
N VAL A 17 -1.78 3.67 13.27
CA VAL A 17 -0.71 4.18 12.41
C VAL A 17 -1.09 3.97 10.95
N SER A 18 -0.92 5.01 10.15
CA SER A 18 -1.18 4.98 8.72
C SER A 18 0.05 4.54 7.96
N TYR A 19 -0.16 3.65 6.98
CA TYR A 19 0.87 3.31 6.02
C TYR A 19 0.83 4.28 4.84
N LEU A 20 1.98 4.75 4.39
CA LEU A 20 2.11 5.57 3.19
C LEU A 20 2.80 4.75 2.10
N ALA A 21 2.02 4.25 1.14
CA ALA A 21 2.56 3.58 -0.04
C ALA A 21 3.02 4.65 -1.05
N ASP A 22 4.25 4.53 -1.56
CA ASP A 22 4.83 5.46 -2.55
C ASP A 22 5.30 4.70 -3.79
N ALA A 23 4.69 5.01 -4.95
CA ALA A 23 5.06 4.41 -6.24
C ALA A 23 6.30 5.05 -6.90
N LYS A 24 6.94 6.02 -6.22
CA LYS A 24 8.24 6.67 -6.45
C LYS A 24 8.41 7.55 -7.69
N GLU A 25 7.95 7.11 -8.85
CA GLU A 25 8.34 7.70 -10.15
C GLU A 25 7.30 8.67 -10.72
N SER A 26 7.50 9.97 -10.54
CA SER A 26 6.54 11.02 -10.97
C SER A 26 6.20 11.08 -12.48
N LYS A 27 6.99 10.41 -13.34
CA LYS A 27 6.78 10.37 -14.80
C LYS A 27 5.60 9.48 -15.23
N TYR A 28 5.06 8.64 -14.34
CA TYR A 28 3.93 7.76 -14.64
C TYR A 28 2.61 8.39 -14.16
N LYS A 29 1.51 8.03 -14.81
CA LYS A 29 0.16 8.26 -14.28
C LYS A 29 -0.24 7.06 -13.44
N TYR A 30 -0.69 7.29 -12.21
CA TYR A 30 -1.03 6.23 -11.28
C TYR A 30 -2.55 6.10 -11.10
N SER A 31 -3.01 4.88 -10.89
CA SER A 31 -4.38 4.58 -10.48
C SER A 31 -4.35 3.48 -9.43
N TRP A 32 -4.96 3.74 -8.28
CA TRP A 32 -5.07 2.80 -7.17
C TRP A 32 -6.42 2.11 -7.17
N ASN A 33 -6.48 0.94 -6.56
CA ASN A 33 -7.73 0.20 -6.37
C ASN A 33 -8.74 0.88 -5.44
N THR A 34 -8.32 1.94 -4.75
CA THR A 34 -9.18 2.82 -3.94
C THR A 34 -9.88 3.90 -4.78
N GLY A 35 -9.54 4.04 -6.07
CA GLY A 35 -10.02 5.12 -6.94
C GLY A 35 -9.11 6.35 -6.97
N GLU A 36 -8.08 6.41 -6.13
CA GLU A 36 -7.11 7.50 -6.11
C GLU A 36 -6.19 7.46 -7.33
N ASN A 37 -5.75 8.63 -7.81
CA ASN A 37 -4.82 8.76 -8.96
C ASN A 37 -3.50 9.47 -8.60
N THR A 38 -3.13 9.46 -7.33
CA THR A 38 -1.93 10.09 -6.78
C THR A 38 -0.72 9.16 -6.85
N GLN A 39 0.51 9.70 -6.77
CA GLN A 39 1.73 8.86 -6.63
C GLN A 39 1.77 8.10 -5.29
N ARG A 40 1.18 8.69 -4.24
CA ARG A 40 1.18 8.14 -2.89
C ARG A 40 -0.23 7.86 -2.42
N LEU A 41 -0.41 6.72 -1.76
CA LEU A 41 -1.66 6.31 -1.15
C LEU A 41 -1.48 6.18 0.36
N ARG A 42 -2.32 6.89 1.13
CA ARG A 42 -2.44 6.69 2.57
C ARG A 42 -3.40 5.54 2.84
N ILE A 43 -2.97 4.57 3.62
CA ILE A 43 -3.71 3.36 3.95
C ILE A 43 -3.89 3.27 5.46
N ASP A 44 -5.16 3.29 5.87
CA ASP A 44 -5.57 3.23 7.28
C ASP A 44 -6.26 1.91 7.65
N ASN A 45 -6.48 1.03 6.66
CA ASN A 45 -7.24 -0.20 6.81
C ASN A 45 -6.44 -1.42 6.36
N THR A 46 -6.73 -2.57 6.98
CA THR A 46 -6.24 -3.87 6.49
C THR A 46 -6.88 -4.17 5.16
N GLY A 47 -6.10 -4.67 4.20
CA GLY A 47 -6.63 -4.98 2.88
C GLY A 47 -5.57 -5.37 1.86
N LYS A 48 -6.05 -5.80 0.69
CA LYS A 48 -5.25 -5.97 -0.51
C LYS A 48 -5.32 -4.70 -1.33
N TYR A 49 -4.17 -4.16 -1.70
CA TYR A 49 -4.03 -2.94 -2.48
C TYR A 49 -3.25 -3.23 -3.75
N TRP A 50 -3.54 -2.48 -4.81
CA TRP A 50 -2.75 -2.49 -6.03
C TRP A 50 -2.71 -1.11 -6.66
N VAL A 51 -1.61 -0.86 -7.37
CA VAL A 51 -1.37 0.36 -8.13
C VAL A 51 -1.08 -0.02 -9.58
N THR A 52 -1.71 0.69 -10.51
CA THR A 52 -1.39 0.63 -11.93
C THR A 52 -0.68 1.91 -12.33
N ALA A 53 0.53 1.77 -12.88
CA ALA A 53 1.29 2.83 -13.50
C ALA A 53 1.09 2.79 -15.03
N ASN A 54 0.69 3.90 -15.61
CA ASN A 54 0.56 4.10 -17.05
C ASN A 54 1.70 5.00 -17.55
N ASN A 55 2.51 4.47 -18.47
CA ASN A 55 3.46 5.22 -19.26
C ASN A 55 3.03 5.22 -20.71
N LYS A 56 2.36 6.29 -21.15
CA LYS A 56 1.98 6.48 -22.56
C LYS A 56 1.29 5.24 -23.19
N GLY A 57 0.42 4.58 -22.42
CA GLY A 57 -0.32 3.38 -22.84
C GLY A 57 0.27 2.04 -22.37
N CYS A 58 1.53 1.99 -21.92
CA CYS A 58 2.08 0.81 -21.26
C CYS A 58 1.63 0.77 -19.79
N LEU A 59 0.87 -0.27 -19.43
CA LEU A 59 0.35 -0.47 -18.08
C LEU A 59 1.22 -1.45 -17.29
N TYR A 60 1.54 -1.09 -16.06
CA TYR A 60 2.27 -1.93 -15.10
C TYR A 60 1.50 -1.96 -13.79
N THR A 61 1.25 -3.14 -13.24
CA THR A 61 0.51 -3.29 -11.98
C THR A 61 1.36 -4.00 -10.93
N ASP A 62 1.27 -3.53 -9.69
CA ASP A 62 1.87 -4.18 -8.51
C ASP A 62 0.82 -4.32 -7.40
N THR A 63 0.97 -5.34 -6.57
CA THR A 63 -0.03 -5.73 -5.56
C THR A 63 0.65 -6.06 -4.24
N PHE A 64 0.05 -5.60 -3.14
CA PHE A 64 0.55 -5.85 -1.79
C PHE A 64 -0.60 -5.94 -0.78
N ARG A 65 -0.31 -6.48 0.40
CA ARG A 65 -1.22 -6.57 1.54
C ARG A 65 -0.74 -5.70 2.69
N VAL A 66 -1.68 -4.99 3.31
CA VAL A 66 -1.47 -4.28 4.57
C VAL A 66 -2.27 -4.98 5.64
N MET A 67 -1.63 -5.38 6.73
CA MET A 67 -2.29 -5.96 7.91
C MET A 67 -2.11 -5.04 9.12
N LEU A 68 -3.20 -4.81 9.87
CA LEU A 68 -3.13 -4.01 11.09
C LEU A 68 -2.96 -4.88 12.33
N LEU A 69 -1.85 -4.69 13.05
CA LEU A 69 -1.67 -5.27 14.38
C LEU A 69 -2.60 -4.59 15.37
N ARG A 70 -3.49 -5.38 15.95
CA ARG A 70 -4.23 -4.96 17.12
C ARG A 70 -3.36 -5.23 18.34
N ALA A 71 -3.30 -4.27 19.26
CA ALA A 71 -2.77 -4.54 20.58
C ALA A 71 -3.63 -5.65 21.21
N HIS A 72 -3.09 -6.86 21.29
CA HIS A 72 -3.67 -7.88 22.13
C HIS A 72 -3.39 -7.46 23.56
N LYS A 73 -4.44 -7.06 24.29
CA LYS A 73 -4.38 -7.01 25.75
C LYS A 73 -4.17 -8.44 26.22
N TYR A 74 -2.92 -8.80 26.51
CA TYR A 74 -2.63 -10.01 27.29
C TYR A 74 -3.31 -9.82 28.66
N HIS A 75 -4.43 -10.49 28.87
CA HIS A 75 -4.98 -10.65 30.21
C HIS A 75 -4.07 -11.62 30.96
N PHE A 76 -3.14 -11.11 31.76
CA PHE A 76 -2.49 -11.89 32.80
C PHE A 76 -3.58 -12.36 33.78
N LYS A 77 -4.04 -13.60 33.64
CA LYS A 77 -4.74 -14.27 34.73
C LYS A 77 -3.68 -14.62 35.77
N THR A 78 -3.54 -13.78 36.79
CA THR A 78 -2.83 -14.14 38.02
C THR A 78 -3.51 -15.38 38.59
N LYS A 79 -2.77 -16.49 38.66
CA LYS A 79 -3.09 -17.61 39.56
C LYS A 79 -2.72 -17.21 40.97
#